data_AF-A0A960JZD3-F1
#
_entry.id   AF-A0A960JZD3-F1
#
_cell.length_a   1.000
_cell.length_b   1.000
_cell.length_c   1.000
_cell.angle_alpha   90.00
_cell.angle_beta   90.00
_cell.angle_gamma   90.00
#
_symmetry.space_group_name_H-M   'P 1'
#
loop_
_entity.id
_entity.type
_entity.pdbx_description
1 polymer ?
#
loop_
_entity_poly.entity_id
_entity_poly.type
_entity_poly.pdbx_seq_one_letter_code
_entity_poly.pdbx_strand_id
1 'polypeptide(L)'
;ASTAGNAVAEGFTGIGWQASDPLYYVYNVVSSGTGTVAVTPGGGVRCGDATMVGGQIYAIQATADLDGDGDTDVFWYRDESERWVSYYGYGVSAGSWRVEDHPRLLGDVDGDGKKDVVGFGPSGTWVSVSNGDSFGPPTYWSSEFGADVWQIARHPRMLADVDGDGRDDVVGFGNSGVWVARSSGNGFLPAQVWVTSYGYNAGGWRVENHPRTMADVNGDGKADVVGFANPGVVVSLSTGSSFTAPQVWTYGFGYNDGWRIEEHPRMMADVNGDGRADVVGFRYLGVSVALSTGSGFSVPQDWVLGFSDGYGGWSVDKHPRFLADVDGDGRKDIVGFGNTGVWVSRSTGSSFLPMELWVDGAYGYNAGGWRVDENPRDVVDVNGDGKADVVGFGNTEVYFSLSTGVGFTRPRSWIDAFGAVGEGWQPDKHLRTLADVDGDGRADLVGFGNSGVQVWPADFCFAGAEQ
;
A
#
# COMPACT_ATOMS: atom_id res chain seq x y z
N ALA A 1 64.76 -26.43 11.39
CA ALA A 1 64.41 -27.39 10.32
C ALA A 1 63.41 -28.40 10.86
N SER A 2 62.53 -28.94 10.01
CA SER A 2 61.86 -30.25 10.09
C SER A 2 61.57 -30.84 11.50
N THR A 3 60.36 -30.73 12.08
CA THR A 3 59.08 -31.43 11.77
C THR A 3 58.95 -32.88 12.28
N ALA A 4 58.09 -33.08 13.30
CA ALA A 4 57.15 -34.21 13.49
C ALA A 4 56.40 -34.00 14.84
N GLY A 5 55.10 -34.25 15.03
CA GLY A 5 54.04 -34.58 14.06
C GLY A 5 53.16 -35.76 14.49
N ASN A 6 51.98 -35.49 15.09
CA ASN A 6 50.77 -36.36 15.09
C ASN A 6 49.57 -35.62 15.75
N ALA A 7 48.36 -35.88 15.25
CA ALA A 7 47.05 -35.39 15.75
C ALA A 7 46.37 -36.46 16.66
N VAL A 8 45.11 -36.44 17.12
CA VAL A 8 43.80 -35.77 16.82
C VAL A 8 43.10 -35.59 18.20
N ALA A 9 42.15 -34.70 18.52
CA ALA A 9 41.17 -33.84 17.81
C ALA A 9 41.40 -32.33 18.12
N GLU A 10 40.69 -31.32 17.60
CA GLU A 10 39.36 -31.13 16.95
C GLU A 10 38.14 -31.06 17.91
N GLY A 11 37.27 -30.05 17.71
CA GLY A 11 36.13 -29.72 18.59
C GLY A 11 36.12 -28.30 19.19
N PHE A 12 36.34 -27.28 18.36
CA PHE A 12 36.17 -25.81 18.56
C PHE A 12 36.29 -25.15 19.95
N THR A 13 37.20 -24.18 20.04
CA THR A 13 37.18 -23.13 21.08
C THR A 13 37.12 -21.73 20.44
N GLY A 14 35.95 -21.08 20.54
CA GLY A 14 35.82 -19.63 20.34
C GLY A 14 34.94 -19.21 19.16
N ILE A 15 33.69 -18.86 19.46
CA ILE A 15 32.93 -17.89 18.64
C ILE A 15 33.61 -16.53 18.85
N GLY A 16 34.22 -16.01 17.80
CA GLY A 16 34.87 -14.70 17.80
C GLY A 16 33.87 -13.59 17.50
N TRP A 17 33.71 -12.63 18.42
CA TRP A 17 32.95 -11.41 18.15
C TRP A 17 33.59 -10.63 16.98
N GLN A 18 32.97 -10.67 15.78
CA GLN A 18 33.23 -9.66 14.76
C GLN A 18 32.47 -8.38 15.10
N ALA A 19 33.00 -7.64 16.06
CA ALA A 19 32.52 -6.32 16.43
C ALA A 19 32.87 -5.28 15.34
N SER A 20 32.12 -5.30 14.25
CA SER A 20 32.01 -4.19 13.29
C SER A 20 30.65 -3.50 13.33
N ASP A 21 29.61 -4.19 13.79
CA ASP A 21 28.23 -3.68 13.84
C ASP A 21 27.48 -4.25 15.09
N PRO A 22 26.80 -3.43 15.90
CA PRO A 22 26.03 -3.89 17.06
C PRO A 22 24.63 -4.46 16.73
N LEU A 23 24.18 -4.42 15.48
CA LEU A 23 22.82 -4.80 15.06
C LEU A 23 22.63 -6.31 14.83
N TYR A 24 23.69 -7.07 14.53
CA TYR A 24 23.59 -8.44 14.01
C TYR A 24 24.19 -9.50 14.94
N TYR A 25 23.50 -10.64 15.08
CA TYR A 25 23.90 -11.76 15.96
C TYR A 25 23.64 -13.12 15.30
N VAL A 26 24.63 -14.01 15.34
CA VAL A 26 24.51 -15.40 14.87
C VAL A 26 24.52 -16.33 16.09
N TYR A 27 23.61 -17.31 16.12
CA TYR A 27 23.57 -18.34 17.15
C TYR A 27 23.34 -19.73 16.52
N ASN A 28 24.31 -20.64 16.68
CA ASN A 28 24.15 -22.05 16.35
C ASN A 28 23.10 -22.70 17.27
N VAL A 29 22.13 -23.43 16.73
CA VAL A 29 21.06 -24.09 17.52
C VAL A 29 21.53 -25.47 18.00
N VAL A 30 22.62 -25.48 18.77
CA VAL A 30 23.22 -26.72 19.29
C VAL A 30 22.22 -27.45 20.18
N SER A 31 21.75 -28.60 19.72
CA SER A 31 20.66 -29.38 20.35
C SER A 31 21.05 -30.12 21.65
N SER A 32 22.08 -29.66 22.36
CA SER A 32 22.54 -30.27 23.61
C SER A 32 23.07 -29.28 24.68
N GLY A 33 22.22 -28.98 25.66
CA GLY A 33 22.63 -28.69 27.05
C GLY A 33 23.26 -27.31 27.35
N THR A 34 22.53 -26.51 28.13
CA THR A 34 23.03 -25.36 28.92
C THR A 34 23.70 -24.22 28.14
N GLY A 35 22.91 -23.30 27.56
CA GLY A 35 23.44 -22.03 27.06
C GLY A 35 22.42 -20.99 26.57
N THR A 36 21.33 -21.44 25.93
CA THR A 36 20.51 -20.58 25.05
C THR A 36 18.99 -20.71 25.27
N VAL A 37 18.22 -19.92 24.51
CA VAL A 37 16.75 -19.77 24.59
C VAL A 37 16.03 -21.12 24.46
N ALA A 38 14.94 -21.28 25.20
CA ALA A 38 14.19 -22.54 25.32
C ALA A 38 13.29 -22.84 24.10
N VAL A 39 13.89 -23.29 23.00
CA VAL A 39 13.16 -23.96 21.91
C VAL A 39 12.61 -25.29 22.43
N THR A 40 11.30 -25.52 22.32
CA THR A 40 10.68 -26.78 22.72
C THR A 40 10.97 -27.89 21.70
N PRO A 41 11.34 -29.12 22.13
CA PRO A 41 11.59 -30.22 21.19
C PRO A 41 10.37 -30.51 20.31
N GLY A 42 10.51 -30.27 19.00
CA GLY A 42 9.43 -30.38 18.00
C GLY A 42 8.84 -29.06 17.51
N GLY A 43 9.19 -27.92 18.14
CA GLY A 43 8.99 -26.59 17.57
C GLY A 43 10.16 -26.26 16.63
N GLY A 44 9.90 -26.21 15.33
CA GLY A 44 10.90 -25.75 14.35
C GLY A 44 10.95 -24.23 14.32
N VAL A 45 12.14 -23.66 14.47
CA VAL A 45 12.44 -22.23 14.38
C VAL A 45 12.32 -21.76 12.92
N ARG A 46 11.79 -20.55 12.67
CA ARG A 46 11.48 -20.02 11.33
C ARG A 46 11.92 -18.58 11.14
N CYS A 47 12.23 -18.23 9.90
CA CYS A 47 12.36 -16.84 9.49
C CYS A 47 11.05 -16.08 9.73
N GLY A 48 11.14 -14.89 10.33
CA GLY A 48 9.99 -14.12 10.83
C GLY A 48 9.52 -14.46 12.25
N ASP A 49 10.04 -15.50 12.92
CA ASP A 49 9.79 -15.65 14.36
C ASP A 49 10.51 -14.51 15.12
N ALA A 50 9.83 -13.91 16.09
CA ALA A 50 10.39 -12.88 16.97
C ALA A 50 10.62 -13.43 18.39
N THR A 51 11.65 -12.93 19.09
CA THR A 51 11.90 -13.31 20.49
C THR A 51 12.36 -12.13 21.35
N MET A 52 12.09 -12.23 22.66
CA MET A 52 12.38 -11.18 23.64
C MET A 52 13.61 -11.55 24.48
N VAL A 53 14.73 -10.86 24.24
CA VAL A 53 15.97 -11.03 25.03
C VAL A 53 16.27 -9.74 25.78
N GLY A 54 16.40 -9.81 27.10
CA GLY A 54 16.73 -8.64 27.94
C GLY A 54 15.68 -7.53 27.98
N GLY A 55 14.50 -7.73 27.37
CA GLY A 55 13.48 -6.69 27.18
C GLY A 55 13.53 -6.00 25.82
N GLN A 56 14.25 -6.57 24.84
CA GLN A 56 14.34 -6.07 23.46
C GLN A 56 13.88 -7.15 22.47
N ILE A 57 13.31 -6.72 21.35
CA ILE A 57 12.85 -7.59 20.25
C ILE A 57 14.04 -7.94 19.36
N TYR A 58 14.13 -9.21 19.00
CA TYR A 58 15.02 -9.72 17.96
C TYR A 58 14.19 -10.54 16.99
N ALA A 59 14.35 -10.30 15.69
CA ALA A 59 13.65 -11.02 14.63
C ALA A 59 14.62 -11.94 13.89
N ILE A 60 14.14 -13.12 13.51
CA ILE A 60 14.93 -14.07 12.70
C ILE A 60 14.86 -13.66 11.24
N GLN A 61 16.02 -13.33 10.67
CA GLN A 61 16.17 -12.92 9.28
C GLN A 61 16.80 -14.02 8.40
N ALA A 62 17.46 -15.04 8.95
CA ALA A 62 17.79 -16.23 8.18
C ALA A 62 17.95 -17.49 9.06
N THR A 63 17.76 -18.65 8.43
CA THR A 63 18.08 -19.97 9.01
C THR A 63 18.83 -20.80 7.97
N ALA A 64 20.09 -21.14 8.22
CA ALA A 64 20.96 -21.88 7.31
C ALA A 64 22.13 -22.52 8.09
N ASP A 65 22.84 -23.47 7.49
CA ASP A 65 24.17 -23.90 7.95
C ASP A 65 25.18 -22.82 7.47
N LEU A 66 25.58 -21.91 8.38
CA LEU A 66 26.37 -20.72 8.05
C LEU A 66 27.88 -20.92 8.32
N ASP A 67 28.25 -21.78 9.28
CA ASP A 67 29.65 -22.11 9.56
C ASP A 67 30.13 -23.46 8.99
N GLY A 68 29.21 -24.33 8.56
CA GLY A 68 29.50 -25.60 7.88
C GLY A 68 29.58 -26.81 8.81
N ASP A 69 29.08 -26.73 10.04
CA ASP A 69 29.05 -27.87 10.99
C ASP A 69 27.93 -28.89 10.72
N GLY A 70 26.87 -28.49 10.00
CA GLY A 70 25.75 -29.32 9.58
C GLY A 70 24.51 -29.29 10.48
N ASP A 71 24.50 -28.52 11.58
CA ASP A 71 23.27 -28.08 12.25
C ASP A 71 22.66 -26.85 11.52
N THR A 72 21.59 -26.24 12.05
CA THR A 72 21.03 -25.00 11.49
C THR A 72 21.31 -23.81 12.40
N ASP A 73 22.08 -22.85 11.89
CA ASP A 73 22.28 -21.55 12.51
C ASP A 73 21.08 -20.65 12.30
N VAL A 74 20.92 -19.70 13.22
CA VAL A 74 19.90 -18.67 13.16
C VAL A 74 20.57 -17.30 13.17
N PHE A 75 20.30 -16.51 12.11
CA PHE A 75 20.71 -15.13 12.00
C PHE A 75 19.61 -14.22 12.55
N TRP A 76 19.94 -13.47 13.59
CA TRP A 76 19.07 -12.50 14.24
C TRP A 76 19.59 -11.09 13.98
N TYR A 77 18.69 -10.16 13.66
CA TYR A 77 18.97 -8.74 13.82
C TYR A 77 18.22 -8.20 15.04
N ARG A 78 18.77 -7.13 15.60
CA ARG A 78 18.19 -6.38 16.71
C ARG A 78 17.34 -5.27 16.14
N ASP A 79 16.02 -5.38 16.30
CA ASP A 79 15.09 -4.38 15.79
C ASP A 79 15.06 -3.17 16.74
N GLU A 80 15.73 -2.08 16.35
CA GLU A 80 15.53 -0.74 16.90
C GLU A 80 14.71 0.16 15.95
N SER A 81 14.26 -0.40 14.82
CA SER A 81 13.61 0.27 13.68
C SER A 81 12.11 0.47 13.87
N GLU A 82 11.69 0.77 15.10
CA GLU A 82 10.39 1.39 15.36
C GLU A 82 10.47 2.83 14.82
N ARG A 83 10.14 3.04 13.53
CA ARG A 83 10.35 4.31 12.82
C ARG A 83 9.18 5.28 13.13
N TRP A 84 9.38 6.26 14.02
CA TRP A 84 8.31 7.15 14.50
C TRP A 84 8.37 8.61 14.01
N VAL A 85 7.20 9.25 13.90
CA VAL A 85 7.05 10.72 14.02
C VAL A 85 6.05 11.02 15.14
N SER A 86 6.40 11.87 16.11
CA SER A 86 5.46 12.31 17.16
C SER A 86 4.45 13.38 16.68
N TYR A 87 3.89 13.20 15.49
CA TYR A 87 2.94 14.11 14.83
C TYR A 87 2.01 13.34 13.87
N TYR A 88 1.02 14.01 13.26
CA TYR A 88 -0.06 13.41 12.46
C TYR A 88 -0.96 12.41 13.23
N GLY A 89 -0.81 12.32 14.54
CA GLY A 89 -1.52 11.38 15.40
C GLY A 89 -2.81 11.94 15.99
N TYR A 90 -3.68 11.04 16.45
CA TYR A 90 -4.98 11.40 17.02
C TYR A 90 -4.87 12.12 18.38
N GLY A 91 -3.81 11.85 19.15
CA GLY A 91 -3.57 12.43 20.47
C GLY A 91 -3.26 13.93 20.43
N VAL A 92 -3.57 14.63 21.52
CA VAL A 92 -3.39 16.09 21.63
C VAL A 92 -1.92 16.50 21.45
N SER A 93 -0.99 15.72 22.00
CA SER A 93 0.45 15.88 21.85
C SER A 93 0.98 15.62 20.43
N ALA A 94 0.22 14.89 19.60
CA ALA A 94 0.59 14.50 18.24
C ALA A 94 -0.10 15.36 17.16
N GLY A 95 -0.69 16.50 17.55
CA GLY A 95 -1.34 17.46 16.65
C GLY A 95 -2.86 17.38 16.56
N SER A 96 -3.52 16.46 17.28
CA SER A 96 -4.99 16.28 17.28
C SER A 96 -5.60 15.96 15.91
N TRP A 97 -4.96 15.11 15.11
CA TRP A 97 -5.41 14.79 13.75
C TRP A 97 -6.68 13.93 13.74
N ARG A 98 -7.50 14.08 12.70
CA ARG A 98 -8.88 13.56 12.62
C ARG A 98 -9.13 12.96 11.24
N VAL A 99 -9.72 11.77 11.17
CA VAL A 99 -9.99 11.08 9.89
C VAL A 99 -11.10 11.79 9.12
N GLU A 100 -12.03 12.42 9.84
CA GLU A 100 -13.20 13.14 9.35
C GLU A 100 -12.90 14.53 8.73
N ASP A 101 -11.77 15.15 9.11
CA ASP A 101 -11.40 16.51 8.69
C ASP A 101 -10.05 16.58 7.93
N HIS A 102 -9.06 15.77 8.36
CA HIS A 102 -7.64 15.91 8.03
C HIS A 102 -7.08 14.66 7.33
N PRO A 103 -7.14 14.58 5.99
CA PRO A 103 -6.48 13.53 5.23
C PRO A 103 -4.97 13.57 5.48
N ARG A 104 -4.39 12.38 5.54
CA ARG A 104 -2.96 12.10 5.68
C ARG A 104 -2.64 11.11 4.57
N LEU A 105 -1.71 11.47 3.71
CA LEU A 105 -1.32 10.73 2.51
C LEU A 105 0.19 10.44 2.55
N LEU A 106 0.61 9.50 1.71
CA LEU A 106 2.01 9.14 1.47
C LEU A 106 2.31 9.39 -0.01
N GLY A 107 3.43 10.04 -0.32
CA GLY A 107 3.81 10.48 -1.67
C GLY A 107 5.27 10.93 -1.70
N ASP A 108 5.94 10.79 -2.83
CA ASP A 108 7.33 11.26 -3.00
C ASP A 108 7.29 12.73 -3.39
N VAL A 109 7.29 13.61 -2.39
CA VAL A 109 7.12 15.04 -2.66
C VAL A 109 8.45 15.79 -2.72
N ASP A 110 9.57 15.14 -2.40
CA ASP A 110 10.91 15.74 -2.45
C ASP A 110 11.71 15.32 -3.72
N GLY A 111 11.48 14.11 -4.24
CA GLY A 111 12.04 13.54 -5.46
C GLY A 111 13.19 12.55 -5.25
N ASP A 112 13.35 12.00 -4.04
CA ASP A 112 14.41 11.03 -3.72
C ASP A 112 14.03 9.54 -3.86
N GLY A 113 12.76 9.25 -4.19
CA GLY A 113 12.20 7.91 -4.40
C GLY A 113 11.31 7.41 -3.25
N LYS A 114 11.43 7.99 -2.04
CA LYS A 114 10.71 7.55 -0.84
C LYS A 114 9.32 8.17 -0.71
N LYS A 115 8.43 7.56 0.06
CA LYS A 115 7.10 8.14 0.34
C LYS A 115 7.07 8.91 1.67
N ASP A 116 6.98 10.23 1.55
CA ASP A 116 6.86 11.22 2.63
C ASP A 116 5.46 11.28 3.25
N VAL A 117 5.37 11.71 4.51
CA VAL A 117 4.06 11.97 5.15
C VAL A 117 3.57 13.37 4.81
N VAL A 118 2.47 13.46 4.03
CA VAL A 118 1.77 14.71 3.73
C VAL A 118 0.44 14.76 4.49
N GLY A 119 0.30 15.70 5.42
CA GLY A 119 -0.92 15.92 6.18
C GLY A 119 -1.58 17.27 5.88
N PHE A 120 -2.87 17.25 5.55
CA PHE A 120 -3.68 18.45 5.39
C PHE A 120 -4.33 18.83 6.73
N GLY A 121 -3.62 19.65 7.51
CA GLY A 121 -4.05 20.10 8.83
C GLY A 121 -5.13 21.20 8.77
N PRO A 122 -5.49 21.84 9.90
CA PRO A 122 -6.53 22.88 9.92
C PRO A 122 -6.25 24.04 8.96
N SER A 123 -5.07 24.64 9.07
CA SER A 123 -4.72 25.90 8.38
C SER A 123 -3.80 25.75 7.16
N GLY A 124 -3.45 24.52 6.75
CA GLY A 124 -2.51 24.30 5.64
C GLY A 124 -1.94 22.89 5.58
N THR A 125 -0.97 22.70 4.68
CA THR A 125 -0.32 21.42 4.37
C THR A 125 1.03 21.28 5.07
N TRP A 126 1.24 20.15 5.75
CA TRP A 126 2.42 19.82 6.55
C TRP A 126 3.11 18.56 6.01
N VAL A 127 4.40 18.62 5.74
CA VAL A 127 5.19 17.50 5.22
C VAL A 127 6.28 17.09 6.21
N SER A 128 6.46 15.79 6.39
CA SER A 128 7.63 15.18 7.04
C SER A 128 8.30 14.26 6.03
N VAL A 129 9.44 14.72 5.52
CA VAL A 129 10.22 14.03 4.48
C VAL A 129 10.91 12.80 5.06
N SER A 130 10.89 11.67 4.35
CA SER A 130 11.63 10.47 4.74
C SER A 130 13.12 10.61 4.43
N ASN A 131 13.99 9.98 5.22
CA ASN A 131 15.41 9.82 4.91
C ASN A 131 15.83 8.36 4.70
N GLY A 132 14.88 7.42 4.77
CA GLY A 132 15.15 5.98 4.83
C GLY A 132 14.93 5.45 6.23
N ASP A 133 15.83 5.81 7.15
CA ASP A 133 15.80 5.34 8.54
C ASP A 133 14.63 5.92 9.35
N SER A 134 14.10 7.07 8.94
CA SER A 134 13.12 7.87 9.70
C SER A 134 12.51 8.99 8.87
N PHE A 135 11.43 9.62 9.33
CA PHE A 135 11.00 10.93 8.81
C PHE A 135 11.59 12.09 9.62
N GLY A 136 11.82 13.22 8.94
CA GLY A 136 12.13 14.49 9.57
C GLY A 136 10.96 15.08 10.39
N PRO A 137 11.19 16.19 11.11
CA PRO A 137 10.13 16.89 11.83
C PRO A 137 9.10 17.51 10.85
N PRO A 138 7.83 17.68 11.25
CA PRO A 138 6.80 18.25 10.40
C PRO A 138 7.09 19.71 10.05
N THR A 139 7.18 19.99 8.75
CA THR A 139 7.43 21.31 8.17
C THR A 139 6.21 21.82 7.42
N TYR A 140 5.94 23.12 7.51
CA TYR A 140 4.77 23.75 6.89
C TYR A 140 5.09 24.16 5.45
N TRP A 141 4.58 23.39 4.48
CA TRP A 141 4.92 23.56 3.06
C TRP A 141 3.93 24.46 2.30
N SER A 142 2.69 24.63 2.79
CA SER A 142 1.70 25.51 2.17
C SER A 142 0.60 25.97 3.12
N SER A 143 0.07 27.16 2.91
CA SER A 143 -1.17 27.66 3.54
C SER A 143 -2.45 27.20 2.84
N GLU A 144 -2.33 26.44 1.75
CA GLU A 144 -3.46 25.92 1.00
C GLU A 144 -3.85 24.51 1.46
N PHE A 145 -5.00 24.04 0.99
CA PHE A 145 -5.57 22.70 1.23
C PHE A 145 -5.92 22.37 2.70
N GLY A 146 -5.81 23.32 3.62
CA GLY A 146 -6.19 23.17 5.03
C GLY A 146 -7.69 22.99 5.28
N ALA A 147 -8.05 22.16 6.26
CA ALA A 147 -9.42 21.77 6.58
C ALA A 147 -10.37 22.94 6.92
N ASP A 148 -9.85 24.08 7.39
CA ASP A 148 -10.60 25.34 7.61
C ASP A 148 -11.39 25.80 6.37
N VAL A 149 -10.92 25.41 5.17
CA VAL A 149 -11.57 25.65 3.87
C VAL A 149 -11.91 24.33 3.16
N TRP A 150 -11.07 23.31 3.31
CA TRP A 150 -11.10 22.08 2.52
C TRP A 150 -11.78 20.91 3.26
N GLN A 151 -13.11 20.90 3.24
CA GLN A 151 -13.96 19.84 3.80
C GLN A 151 -13.86 18.51 3.02
N ILE A 152 -13.59 17.38 3.69
CA ILE A 152 -13.50 16.03 3.06
C ILE A 152 -14.77 15.69 2.27
N ALA A 153 -15.95 15.93 2.85
CA ALA A 153 -17.26 15.63 2.24
C ALA A 153 -17.58 16.43 0.95
N ARG A 154 -16.66 17.26 0.45
CA ARG A 154 -16.82 18.05 -0.79
C ARG A 154 -15.58 18.05 -1.67
N HIS A 155 -14.40 18.16 -1.06
CA HIS A 155 -13.15 18.45 -1.74
C HIS A 155 -12.10 17.35 -1.49
N PRO A 156 -12.06 16.32 -2.37
CA PRO A 156 -10.94 15.40 -2.45
C PRO A 156 -9.60 16.14 -2.59
N ARG A 157 -8.58 15.64 -1.91
CA ARG A 157 -7.18 16.07 -1.95
C ARG A 157 -6.34 14.82 -2.23
N MET A 158 -5.39 14.91 -3.15
CA MET A 158 -4.58 13.82 -3.68
C MET A 158 -3.14 14.26 -3.84
N LEU A 159 -2.26 13.28 -3.95
CA LEU A 159 -0.87 13.40 -4.40
C LEU A 159 -0.75 12.71 -5.76
N ALA A 160 -0.08 13.35 -6.71
CA ALA A 160 0.30 12.78 -8.01
C ALA A 160 1.30 13.70 -8.72
N ASP A 161 2.30 13.16 -9.41
CA ASP A 161 3.06 13.95 -10.39
C ASP A 161 2.14 14.37 -11.55
N VAL A 162 1.93 15.68 -11.70
CA VAL A 162 1.13 16.26 -12.79
C VAL A 162 1.94 17.10 -13.77
N ASP A 163 3.26 17.21 -13.62
CA ASP A 163 4.12 17.92 -14.59
C ASP A 163 5.26 17.13 -15.22
N GLY A 164 5.54 15.93 -14.70
CA GLY A 164 6.51 14.98 -15.22
C GLY A 164 7.92 15.23 -14.71
N ASP A 165 8.09 15.86 -13.54
CA ASP A 165 9.39 16.08 -12.90
C ASP A 165 9.80 15.02 -11.87
N GLY A 166 8.94 14.03 -11.62
CA GLY A 166 9.19 12.88 -10.76
C GLY A 166 8.63 13.02 -9.34
N ARG A 167 7.93 14.12 -9.03
CA ARG A 167 7.47 14.45 -7.67
C ARG A 167 5.96 14.57 -7.57
N ASP A 168 5.42 14.05 -6.48
CA ASP A 168 4.01 14.09 -6.16
C ASP A 168 3.54 15.53 -5.81
N ASP A 169 2.74 16.13 -6.69
CA ASP A 169 2.11 17.44 -6.49
C ASP A 169 0.82 17.33 -5.67
N VAL A 170 0.46 18.39 -4.94
CA VAL A 170 -0.85 18.45 -4.27
C VAL A 170 -1.94 18.84 -5.27
N VAL A 171 -2.87 17.92 -5.51
CA VAL A 171 -4.06 18.14 -6.34
C VAL A 171 -5.32 18.20 -5.48
N GLY A 172 -6.06 19.31 -5.54
CA GLY A 172 -7.27 19.56 -4.74
C GLY A 172 -8.50 19.90 -5.58
N PHE A 173 -9.54 19.07 -5.45
CA PHE A 173 -10.82 19.22 -6.15
C PHE A 173 -11.77 20.19 -5.41
N GLY A 174 -11.42 21.48 -5.40
CA GLY A 174 -12.06 22.52 -4.59
C GLY A 174 -13.44 22.98 -5.09
N ASN A 175 -13.87 24.17 -4.62
CA ASN A 175 -15.15 24.75 -5.04
C ASN A 175 -15.17 25.16 -6.53
N SER A 176 -14.13 25.87 -6.98
CA SER A 176 -14.09 26.61 -8.24
C SER A 176 -13.38 25.89 -9.40
N GLY A 177 -12.80 24.71 -9.14
CA GLY A 177 -11.99 23.98 -10.10
C GLY A 177 -11.08 22.96 -9.43
N VAL A 178 -10.20 22.35 -10.22
CA VAL A 178 -9.02 21.62 -9.72
C VAL A 178 -7.93 22.64 -9.43
N TRP A 179 -7.44 22.64 -8.20
CA TRP A 179 -6.28 23.41 -7.76
C TRP A 179 -5.06 22.49 -7.73
N VAL A 180 -3.92 22.99 -8.18
CA VAL A 180 -2.63 22.30 -8.09
C VAL A 180 -1.64 23.21 -7.37
N ALA A 181 -0.91 22.67 -6.41
CA ALA A 181 0.28 23.29 -5.83
C ALA A 181 1.46 22.35 -6.03
N ARG A 182 2.31 22.72 -7.00
CA ARG A 182 3.41 21.85 -7.41
C ARG A 182 4.55 21.81 -6.41
N SER A 183 5.26 20.70 -6.30
CA SER A 183 6.43 20.59 -5.44
C SER A 183 7.64 21.33 -5.99
N SER A 184 8.41 21.98 -5.11
CA SER A 184 9.77 22.46 -5.38
C SER A 184 10.86 21.56 -4.81
N GLY A 185 10.50 20.41 -4.22
CA GLY A 185 11.41 19.50 -3.51
C GLY A 185 11.78 19.95 -2.09
N ASN A 186 11.10 20.96 -1.55
CA ASN A 186 11.32 21.53 -0.21
C ASN A 186 10.17 22.45 0.26
N GLY A 187 8.99 22.29 -0.35
CA GLY A 187 7.87 23.21 -0.26
C GLY A 187 6.93 23.03 -1.44
N PHE A 188 5.68 23.50 -1.31
CA PHE A 188 4.75 23.58 -2.44
C PHE A 188 4.66 25.02 -2.95
N LEU A 189 4.62 25.19 -4.27
CA LEU A 189 4.38 26.47 -4.91
C LEU A 189 2.94 26.96 -4.63
N PRO A 190 2.68 28.29 -4.67
CA PRO A 190 1.33 28.83 -4.44
C PRO A 190 0.29 28.18 -5.36
N ALA A 191 -0.81 27.69 -4.79
CA ALA A 191 -1.80 26.89 -5.50
C ALA A 191 -2.49 27.68 -6.62
N GLN A 192 -2.74 27.03 -7.76
CA GLN A 192 -3.38 27.63 -8.94
C GLN A 192 -4.53 26.76 -9.44
N VAL A 193 -5.62 27.39 -9.90
CA VAL A 193 -6.71 26.67 -10.57
C VAL A 193 -6.25 26.27 -11.98
N TRP A 194 -5.93 24.99 -12.17
CA TRP A 194 -5.46 24.45 -13.45
C TRP A 194 -6.59 24.14 -14.42
N VAL A 195 -7.81 23.89 -13.92
CA VAL A 195 -9.04 23.84 -14.75
C VAL A 195 -10.27 24.20 -13.92
N THR A 196 -11.16 25.03 -14.46
CA THR A 196 -12.44 25.43 -13.82
C THR A 196 -13.54 24.38 -14.02
N SER A 197 -13.25 23.13 -13.63
CA SER A 197 -14.14 21.96 -13.69
C SER A 197 -13.84 21.02 -12.51
N TYR A 198 -14.55 19.90 -12.39
CA TYR A 198 -14.38 18.88 -11.34
C TYR A 198 -14.61 19.36 -9.89
N GLY A 199 -15.11 20.59 -9.74
CA GLY A 199 -15.30 21.27 -8.46
C GLY A 199 -16.74 21.27 -7.96
N TYR A 200 -16.91 21.51 -6.67
CA TYR A 200 -18.22 21.44 -6.01
C TYR A 200 -19.24 22.46 -6.59
N ASN A 201 -18.78 23.65 -6.98
CA ASN A 201 -19.57 24.63 -7.73
C ASN A 201 -19.22 24.61 -9.23
N ALA A 202 -17.95 24.39 -9.58
CA ALA A 202 -17.48 24.29 -10.97
C ALA A 202 -17.82 22.93 -11.59
N GLY A 203 -19.07 22.80 -12.08
CA GLY A 203 -19.61 21.59 -12.71
C GLY A 203 -20.52 20.76 -11.79
N GLY A 204 -20.70 21.15 -10.53
CA GLY A 204 -21.63 20.50 -9.61
C GLY A 204 -21.16 19.13 -9.09
N TRP A 205 -19.85 18.93 -8.97
CA TRP A 205 -19.26 17.65 -8.56
C TRP A 205 -19.53 17.32 -7.09
N ARG A 206 -19.66 16.04 -6.77
CA ARG A 206 -20.22 15.53 -5.51
C ARG A 206 -19.48 14.27 -5.10
N VAL A 207 -19.04 14.19 -3.85
CA VAL A 207 -18.25 13.04 -3.36
C VAL A 207 -19.10 11.78 -3.32
N GLU A 208 -20.40 11.93 -3.06
CA GLU A 208 -21.40 10.88 -2.97
C GLU A 208 -21.88 10.31 -4.33
N ASN A 209 -21.64 11.02 -5.45
CA ASN A 209 -22.12 10.61 -6.78
C ASN A 209 -21.00 10.46 -7.83
N HIS A 210 -19.93 11.24 -7.71
CA HIS A 210 -18.94 11.47 -8.77
C HIS A 210 -17.50 11.22 -8.27
N PRO A 211 -17.02 9.97 -8.38
CA PRO A 211 -15.60 9.66 -8.20
C PRO A 211 -14.72 10.52 -9.12
N ARG A 212 -13.58 10.94 -8.57
CA ARG A 212 -12.53 11.72 -9.24
C ARG A 212 -11.20 11.09 -8.83
N THR A 213 -10.23 11.03 -9.74
CA THR A 213 -8.90 10.49 -9.49
C THR A 213 -7.88 11.16 -10.41
N MET A 214 -6.60 10.97 -10.08
CA MET A 214 -5.48 11.24 -10.96
C MET A 214 -5.01 9.91 -11.58
N ALA A 215 -4.63 9.89 -12.85
CA ALA A 215 -3.99 8.75 -13.53
C ALA A 215 -3.42 9.21 -14.89
N ASP A 216 -2.26 8.73 -15.32
CA ASP A 216 -1.85 8.90 -16.72
C ASP A 216 -2.75 8.04 -17.62
N VAL A 217 -3.56 8.67 -18.46
CA VAL A 217 -4.41 7.98 -19.44
C VAL A 217 -3.91 8.20 -20.87
N ASN A 218 -2.81 8.91 -21.08
CA ASN A 218 -2.31 9.32 -22.40
C ASN A 218 -0.94 8.74 -22.77
N GLY A 219 -0.11 8.39 -21.78
CA GLY A 219 1.20 7.76 -21.92
C GLY A 219 2.36 8.76 -22.00
N ASP A 220 2.20 9.96 -21.44
CA ASP A 220 3.25 11.00 -21.41
C ASP A 220 3.92 11.19 -20.03
N GLY A 221 3.62 10.29 -19.08
CA GLY A 221 4.23 10.21 -17.76
C GLY A 221 3.62 11.17 -16.73
N LYS A 222 2.48 11.81 -17.02
CA LYS A 222 1.83 12.79 -16.13
C LYS A 222 0.45 12.31 -15.74
N ALA A 223 0.07 12.54 -14.49
CA ALA A 223 -1.27 12.17 -14.04
C ALA A 223 -2.31 13.18 -14.57
N ASP A 224 -3.23 12.66 -15.40
CA ASP A 224 -4.37 13.39 -15.94
C ASP A 224 -5.53 13.40 -14.93
N VAL A 225 -6.40 14.42 -15.01
CA VAL A 225 -7.63 14.44 -14.21
C VAL A 225 -8.67 13.53 -14.85
N VAL A 226 -9.09 12.48 -14.14
CA VAL A 226 -10.18 11.58 -14.55
C VAL A 226 -11.37 11.71 -13.59
N GLY A 227 -12.56 11.96 -14.14
CA GLY A 227 -13.78 12.19 -13.37
C GLY A 227 -14.99 11.41 -13.90
N PHE A 228 -15.57 10.57 -13.05
CA PHE A 228 -16.77 9.80 -13.33
C PHE A 228 -18.01 10.67 -13.11
N ALA A 229 -18.41 11.40 -14.14
CA ALA A 229 -19.45 12.43 -14.10
C ALA A 229 -20.86 11.87 -14.30
N ASN A 230 -21.86 12.77 -14.39
CA ASN A 230 -23.21 12.42 -14.82
C ASN A 230 -23.27 11.71 -16.19
N PRO A 231 -22.75 12.28 -17.30
CA PRO A 231 -22.90 11.68 -18.64
C PRO A 231 -21.94 10.54 -18.96
N GLY A 232 -20.93 10.26 -18.13
CA GLY A 232 -19.86 9.30 -18.43
C GLY A 232 -18.53 9.70 -17.80
N VAL A 233 -17.42 9.12 -18.29
CA VAL A 233 -16.06 9.48 -17.86
C VAL A 233 -15.59 10.73 -18.60
N VAL A 234 -15.16 11.73 -17.83
CA VAL A 234 -14.65 13.02 -18.31
C VAL A 234 -13.18 13.12 -17.96
N VAL A 235 -12.35 13.48 -18.92
CA VAL A 235 -10.89 13.60 -18.79
C VAL A 235 -10.45 15.03 -19.10
N SER A 236 -9.47 15.51 -18.35
CA SER A 236 -8.70 16.71 -18.62
C SER A 236 -7.21 16.37 -18.53
N LEU A 237 -6.59 16.16 -19.69
CA LEU A 237 -5.16 15.86 -19.80
C LEU A 237 -4.28 16.94 -19.18
N SER A 238 -3.16 16.57 -18.58
CA SER A 238 -2.15 17.53 -18.13
C SER A 238 -1.39 18.17 -19.29
N THR A 239 -0.74 19.29 -18.99
CA THR A 239 0.23 19.99 -19.83
C THR A 239 1.52 20.33 -19.06
N GLY A 240 1.65 19.85 -17.82
CA GLY A 240 2.69 20.25 -16.86
C GLY A 240 2.66 21.71 -16.42
N SER A 241 1.55 22.40 -16.66
CA SER A 241 1.33 23.80 -16.23
C SER A 241 -0.16 24.18 -16.11
N SER A 242 -1.06 23.32 -16.59
CA SER A 242 -2.51 23.44 -16.57
C SER A 242 -3.13 22.09 -16.95
N PHE A 243 -4.43 21.93 -16.76
CA PHE A 243 -5.17 20.82 -17.36
C PHE A 243 -5.99 21.31 -18.56
N THR A 244 -6.12 20.46 -19.58
CA THR A 244 -6.90 20.75 -20.79
C THR A 244 -8.41 20.85 -20.52
N ALA A 245 -9.15 21.48 -21.43
CA ALA A 245 -10.60 21.64 -21.29
C ALA A 245 -11.31 20.27 -21.25
N PRO A 246 -12.22 20.02 -20.28
CA PRO A 246 -12.77 18.70 -20.00
C PRO A 246 -13.52 18.09 -21.19
N GLN A 247 -13.12 16.88 -21.60
CA GLN A 247 -13.74 16.10 -22.68
C GLN A 247 -14.42 14.85 -22.12
N VAL A 248 -15.61 14.49 -22.62
CA VAL A 248 -16.21 13.17 -22.34
C VAL A 248 -15.47 12.14 -23.18
N TRP A 249 -14.72 11.24 -22.53
CA TRP A 249 -13.93 10.20 -23.21
C TRP A 249 -14.72 8.90 -23.44
N THR A 250 -15.72 8.61 -22.61
CA THR A 250 -16.76 7.61 -22.88
C THR A 250 -18.04 7.96 -22.14
N TYR A 251 -19.19 7.54 -22.68
CA TYR A 251 -20.51 7.74 -22.05
C TYR A 251 -20.88 6.62 -21.05
N GLY A 252 -20.05 5.58 -20.92
CA GLY A 252 -20.17 4.57 -19.86
C GLY A 252 -19.67 5.06 -18.50
N PHE A 253 -19.88 4.25 -17.45
CA PHE A 253 -19.38 4.45 -16.06
C PHE A 253 -19.90 5.70 -15.32
N GLY A 254 -20.76 6.49 -15.96
CA GLY A 254 -21.36 7.71 -15.41
C GLY A 254 -22.60 7.48 -14.54
N TYR A 255 -22.94 8.49 -13.74
CA TYR A 255 -24.08 8.42 -12.83
C TYR A 255 -25.44 8.26 -13.56
N ASN A 256 -25.58 8.83 -14.76
CA ASN A 256 -26.79 8.69 -15.59
C ASN A 256 -26.95 7.30 -16.22
N ASP A 257 -25.84 6.59 -16.46
CA ASP A 257 -25.83 5.17 -16.85
C ASP A 257 -26.17 4.25 -15.64
N GLY A 258 -26.38 4.84 -14.46
CA GLY A 258 -26.82 4.16 -13.25
C GLY A 258 -25.69 3.62 -12.38
N TRP A 259 -24.45 4.09 -12.56
CA TRP A 259 -23.35 3.75 -11.67
C TRP A 259 -23.45 4.51 -10.34
N ARG A 260 -23.14 3.82 -9.24
CA ARG A 260 -23.30 4.28 -7.85
C ARG A 260 -22.03 4.00 -7.06
N ILE A 261 -21.71 4.77 -6.03
CA ILE A 261 -20.45 4.58 -5.28
C ILE A 261 -20.61 3.46 -4.25
N GLU A 262 -21.78 3.42 -3.63
CA GLU A 262 -22.24 2.46 -2.63
C GLU A 262 -22.44 1.02 -3.15
N GLU A 263 -22.53 0.85 -4.47
CA GLU A 263 -22.74 -0.45 -5.15
C GLU A 263 -21.62 -0.80 -6.14
N HIS A 264 -21.14 0.19 -6.92
CA HIS A 264 -20.40 -0.03 -8.17
C HIS A 264 -19.01 0.66 -8.17
N PRO A 265 -17.99 0.01 -7.59
CA PRO A 265 -16.60 0.46 -7.69
C PRO A 265 -16.16 0.68 -9.14
N ARG A 266 -15.36 1.73 -9.33
CA ARG A 266 -14.72 2.13 -10.59
C ARG A 266 -13.30 2.55 -10.28
N MET A 267 -12.35 2.11 -11.08
CA MET A 267 -10.92 2.25 -10.87
C MET A 267 -10.23 2.61 -12.19
N MET A 268 -9.00 3.11 -12.08
CA MET A 268 -8.11 3.38 -13.20
C MET A 268 -6.87 2.52 -13.03
N ALA A 269 -6.51 1.71 -14.03
CA ALA A 269 -5.32 0.85 -14.01
C ALA A 269 -4.96 0.43 -15.44
N ASP A 270 -3.67 0.27 -15.76
CA ASP A 270 -3.28 -0.40 -17.00
C ASP A 270 -3.57 -1.89 -16.88
N VAL A 271 -4.59 -2.37 -17.59
CA VAL A 271 -4.94 -3.81 -17.60
C VAL A 271 -4.50 -4.49 -18.89
N ASN A 272 -3.78 -3.79 -19.78
CA ASN A 272 -3.40 -4.29 -21.10
C ASN A 272 -1.88 -4.38 -21.34
N GLY A 273 -1.11 -3.55 -20.64
CA GLY A 273 0.36 -3.49 -20.68
C GLY A 273 0.91 -2.48 -21.68
N ASP A 274 0.16 -1.42 -22.01
CA ASP A 274 0.60 -0.36 -22.93
C ASP A 274 1.03 0.96 -22.25
N GLY A 275 1.02 1.00 -20.92
CA GLY A 275 1.49 2.11 -20.09
C GLY A 275 0.44 3.17 -19.78
N ARG A 276 -0.84 2.93 -20.08
CA ARG A 276 -1.94 3.90 -19.87
C ARG A 276 -3.02 3.31 -18.99
N ALA A 277 -3.58 4.12 -18.10
CA ALA A 277 -4.65 3.66 -17.23
C ALA A 277 -5.99 3.53 -17.98
N ASP A 278 -6.51 2.30 -18.00
CA ASP A 278 -7.81 1.92 -18.52
C ASP A 278 -8.91 2.14 -17.47
N VAL A 279 -10.17 2.31 -17.90
CA VAL A 279 -11.32 2.35 -16.98
C VAL A 279 -11.78 0.93 -16.68
N VAL A 280 -11.86 0.57 -15.40
CA VAL A 280 -12.38 -0.72 -14.94
C VAL A 280 -13.53 -0.49 -13.96
N GLY A 281 -14.68 -1.14 -14.19
CA GLY A 281 -15.88 -0.96 -13.37
C GLY A 281 -16.62 -2.26 -13.05
N PHE A 282 -16.97 -2.43 -11.77
CA PHE A 282 -17.58 -3.64 -11.22
C PHE A 282 -19.11 -3.50 -11.13
N ARG A 283 -19.88 -4.26 -11.94
CA ARG A 283 -21.34 -4.03 -12.08
C ARG A 283 -22.14 -5.22 -12.62
N TYR A 284 -23.40 -5.33 -12.17
CA TYR A 284 -24.37 -6.34 -12.60
C TYR A 284 -23.87 -7.78 -12.42
N LEU A 285 -23.26 -8.37 -13.45
CA LEU A 285 -22.83 -9.77 -13.47
C LEU A 285 -21.30 -9.92 -13.56
N GLY A 286 -20.54 -8.82 -13.65
CA GLY A 286 -19.14 -8.89 -14.04
C GLY A 286 -18.34 -7.60 -13.87
N VAL A 287 -17.21 -7.57 -14.57
CA VAL A 287 -16.32 -6.41 -14.66
C VAL A 287 -16.29 -5.92 -16.10
N SER A 288 -16.64 -4.65 -16.29
CA SER A 288 -16.67 -3.97 -17.59
C SER A 288 -15.46 -3.04 -17.71
N VAL A 289 -14.75 -3.13 -18.83
CA VAL A 289 -13.49 -2.41 -19.09
C VAL A 289 -13.64 -1.52 -20.31
N ALA A 290 -13.09 -0.31 -20.27
CA ALA A 290 -12.88 0.51 -21.45
C ALA A 290 -11.41 0.96 -21.53
N LEU A 291 -10.70 0.45 -22.54
CA LEU A 291 -9.28 0.67 -22.73
C LEU A 291 -9.00 2.12 -23.15
N SER A 292 -7.89 2.70 -22.70
CA SER A 292 -7.45 4.01 -23.18
C SER A 292 -6.91 3.92 -24.62
N THR A 293 -7.25 4.92 -25.44
CA THR A 293 -6.59 5.14 -26.74
C THR A 293 -5.55 6.26 -26.68
N GLY A 294 -5.32 6.84 -25.50
CA GLY A 294 -4.57 8.09 -25.30
C GLY A 294 -5.30 9.36 -25.78
N SER A 295 -6.56 9.24 -26.21
CA SER A 295 -7.37 10.37 -26.71
C SER A 295 -8.88 10.16 -26.51
N GLY A 296 -9.25 9.26 -25.61
CA GLY A 296 -10.58 8.66 -25.50
C GLY A 296 -10.48 7.29 -24.81
N PHE A 297 -11.61 6.76 -24.37
CA PHE A 297 -11.71 5.36 -23.95
C PHE A 297 -12.48 4.55 -25.00
N SER A 298 -12.27 3.24 -25.04
CA SER A 298 -13.01 2.35 -25.91
C SER A 298 -14.51 2.33 -25.59
N VAL A 299 -15.30 1.69 -26.45
CA VAL A 299 -16.62 1.21 -26.03
C VAL A 299 -16.39 0.23 -24.86
N PRO A 300 -17.14 0.33 -23.75
CA PRO A 300 -17.03 -0.61 -22.64
C PRO A 300 -17.34 -2.05 -23.07
N GLN A 301 -16.58 -3.00 -22.55
CA GLN A 301 -16.74 -4.44 -22.81
C GLN A 301 -16.68 -5.22 -21.50
N ASP A 302 -17.60 -6.17 -21.32
CA ASP A 302 -17.62 -7.04 -20.14
C ASP A 302 -16.54 -8.12 -20.30
N TRP A 303 -15.48 -8.02 -19.50
CA TRP A 303 -14.26 -8.84 -19.64
C TRP A 303 -14.32 -10.15 -18.85
N VAL A 304 -15.09 -10.21 -17.76
CA VAL A 304 -15.27 -11.41 -16.93
C VAL A 304 -16.57 -11.35 -16.13
N LEU A 305 -17.15 -12.51 -15.81
CA LEU A 305 -18.27 -12.64 -14.87
C LEU A 305 -17.73 -12.87 -13.44
N GLY A 306 -18.19 -12.10 -12.47
CA GLY A 306 -17.64 -12.09 -11.11
C GLY A 306 -17.60 -10.70 -10.47
N PHE A 307 -17.15 -10.65 -9.21
CA PHE A 307 -16.84 -9.42 -8.47
C PHE A 307 -17.99 -8.38 -8.35
N SER A 308 -19.23 -8.79 -8.61
CA SER A 308 -20.44 -7.94 -8.64
C SER A 308 -21.55 -8.47 -7.72
N ASP A 309 -22.58 -7.64 -7.51
CA ASP A 309 -23.75 -7.97 -6.70
C ASP A 309 -24.54 -9.16 -7.29
N GLY A 310 -24.84 -9.11 -8.60
CA GLY A 310 -25.58 -10.14 -9.32
C GLY A 310 -24.79 -11.41 -9.62
N TYR A 311 -23.47 -11.44 -9.39
CA TYR A 311 -22.63 -12.63 -9.55
C TYR A 311 -21.72 -12.84 -8.34
N GLY A 312 -22.21 -13.60 -7.35
CA GLY A 312 -21.48 -13.97 -6.13
C GLY A 312 -21.81 -13.11 -4.90
N GLY A 313 -22.66 -12.08 -5.04
CA GLY A 313 -23.11 -11.26 -3.90
C GLY A 313 -22.03 -10.30 -3.39
N TRP A 314 -21.18 -9.79 -4.27
CA TRP A 314 -20.17 -8.80 -3.91
C TRP A 314 -20.82 -7.45 -3.59
N SER A 315 -20.24 -6.71 -2.64
CA SER A 315 -20.85 -5.48 -2.11
C SER A 315 -19.78 -4.61 -1.46
N VAL A 316 -19.93 -3.29 -1.52
CA VAL A 316 -18.88 -2.34 -1.08
C VAL A 316 -18.69 -2.36 0.45
N ASP A 317 -19.75 -2.68 1.21
CA ASP A 317 -19.76 -2.78 2.68
C ASP A 317 -19.03 -4.01 3.24
N LYS A 318 -18.64 -4.98 2.40
CA LYS A 318 -18.07 -6.27 2.85
C LYS A 318 -16.85 -6.71 2.04
N HIS A 319 -16.86 -6.42 0.75
CA HIS A 319 -16.03 -7.07 -0.25
C HIS A 319 -15.20 -6.03 -1.02
N PRO A 320 -14.05 -5.59 -0.46
CA PRO A 320 -13.14 -4.71 -1.15
C PRO A 320 -12.49 -5.43 -2.33
N ARG A 321 -12.19 -4.66 -3.36
CA ARG A 321 -11.68 -5.10 -4.67
C ARG A 321 -10.57 -4.13 -5.08
N PHE A 322 -9.55 -4.66 -5.73
CA PHE A 322 -8.31 -3.97 -6.08
C PHE A 322 -7.89 -4.36 -7.50
N LEU A 323 -6.98 -3.55 -8.07
CA LEU A 323 -6.31 -3.85 -9.33
C LEU A 323 -4.81 -3.79 -9.09
N ALA A 324 -4.14 -4.93 -9.17
CA ALA A 324 -2.73 -5.10 -8.84
C ALA A 324 -2.10 -6.16 -9.76
N ASP A 325 -0.83 -6.04 -10.11
CA ASP A 325 -0.13 -7.06 -10.90
C ASP A 325 0.29 -8.17 -9.95
N VAL A 326 -0.31 -9.36 -10.05
CA VAL A 326 0.00 -10.46 -9.12
C VAL A 326 0.82 -11.59 -9.75
N ASP A 327 1.12 -11.56 -11.06
CA ASP A 327 1.99 -12.57 -11.68
C ASP A 327 3.26 -12.03 -12.37
N GLY A 328 3.42 -10.71 -12.44
CA GLY A 328 4.62 -10.03 -12.91
C GLY A 328 4.65 -9.79 -14.42
N ASP A 329 3.50 -9.81 -15.09
CA ASP A 329 3.40 -9.60 -16.55
C ASP A 329 3.29 -8.11 -16.97
N GLY A 330 3.16 -7.20 -15.99
CA GLY A 330 3.05 -5.76 -16.16
C GLY A 330 1.61 -5.23 -16.08
N ARG A 331 0.59 -6.09 -16.25
CA ARG A 331 -0.83 -5.71 -16.25
C ARG A 331 -1.41 -5.76 -14.84
N LYS A 332 -2.48 -5.01 -14.59
CA LYS A 332 -3.21 -5.10 -13.31
C LYS A 332 -4.35 -6.10 -13.37
N ASP A 333 -4.27 -7.11 -12.52
CA ASP A 333 -5.25 -8.17 -12.31
C ASP A 333 -6.33 -7.75 -11.31
N ILE A 334 -7.51 -8.36 -11.39
CA ILE A 334 -8.53 -8.18 -10.35
C ILE A 334 -8.18 -9.04 -9.14
N VAL A 335 -8.08 -8.41 -7.96
CA VAL A 335 -8.03 -9.10 -6.67
C VAL A 335 -9.23 -8.66 -5.82
N GLY A 336 -9.99 -9.63 -5.30
CA GLY A 336 -11.22 -9.38 -4.55
C GLY A 336 -11.29 -10.20 -3.26
N PHE A 337 -11.54 -9.51 -2.15
CA PHE A 337 -11.74 -10.14 -0.85
C PHE A 337 -13.22 -10.53 -0.67
N GLY A 338 -13.53 -11.78 -1.02
CA GLY A 338 -14.90 -12.31 -1.03
C GLY A 338 -15.39 -12.83 0.33
N ASN A 339 -16.46 -13.63 0.30
CA ASN A 339 -16.99 -14.27 1.51
C ASN A 339 -16.04 -15.33 2.09
N THR A 340 -15.45 -16.16 1.22
CA THR A 340 -14.61 -17.34 1.56
C THR A 340 -13.11 -17.04 1.63
N GLY A 341 -12.69 -15.90 1.08
CA GLY A 341 -11.29 -15.46 1.06
C GLY A 341 -10.94 -14.69 -0.21
N VAL A 342 -9.68 -14.78 -0.64
CA VAL A 342 -9.16 -13.97 -1.76
C VAL A 342 -9.40 -14.65 -3.09
N TRP A 343 -10.17 -13.98 -3.95
CA TRP A 343 -10.41 -14.36 -5.34
C TRP A 343 -9.57 -13.51 -6.27
N VAL A 344 -8.95 -14.12 -7.27
CA VAL A 344 -8.11 -13.46 -8.28
C VAL A 344 -8.64 -13.76 -9.68
N SER A 345 -8.52 -12.80 -10.59
CA SER A 345 -8.94 -12.93 -11.99
C SER A 345 -7.95 -12.15 -12.86
N ARG A 346 -6.95 -12.87 -13.35
CA ARG A 346 -5.78 -12.31 -14.04
C ARG A 346 -6.07 -11.78 -15.43
N SER A 347 -5.35 -10.76 -15.86
CA SER A 347 -5.50 -10.17 -17.18
C SER A 347 -4.86 -11.02 -18.28
N THR A 348 -5.37 -10.88 -19.49
CA THR A 348 -4.74 -11.35 -20.74
C THR A 348 -4.40 -10.18 -21.67
N GLY A 349 -4.63 -8.96 -21.21
CA GLY A 349 -4.63 -7.72 -21.99
C GLY A 349 -5.77 -7.57 -23.01
N SER A 350 -6.75 -8.47 -23.00
CA SER A 350 -7.96 -8.38 -23.85
C SER A 350 -9.25 -8.92 -23.21
N SER A 351 -9.12 -9.72 -22.16
CA SER A 351 -10.14 -10.08 -21.17
C SER A 351 -9.44 -10.41 -19.84
N PHE A 352 -10.19 -10.58 -18.75
CA PHE A 352 -9.66 -11.33 -17.60
C PHE A 352 -9.96 -12.83 -17.74
N LEU A 353 -9.18 -13.66 -17.06
CA LEU A 353 -9.44 -15.09 -16.88
C LEU A 353 -10.60 -15.31 -15.88
N PRO A 354 -11.29 -16.47 -15.88
CA PRO A 354 -12.30 -16.78 -14.87
C PRO A 354 -11.74 -16.66 -13.44
N MET A 355 -12.56 -16.19 -12.49
CA MET A 355 -12.07 -15.97 -11.13
C MET A 355 -11.72 -17.28 -10.38
N GLU A 356 -10.57 -17.29 -9.74
CA GLU A 356 -9.98 -18.41 -8.98
C GLU A 356 -9.85 -18.04 -7.51
N LEU A 357 -10.10 -18.99 -6.59
CA LEU A 357 -9.92 -18.80 -5.15
C LEU A 357 -8.45 -19.08 -4.78
N TRP A 358 -7.64 -18.03 -4.64
CA TRP A 358 -6.21 -18.13 -4.35
C TRP A 358 -5.91 -18.25 -2.85
N VAL A 359 -6.79 -17.74 -1.97
CA VAL A 359 -6.75 -18.01 -0.52
C VAL A 359 -8.15 -18.43 -0.05
N ASP A 360 -8.28 -19.67 0.44
CA ASP A 360 -9.49 -20.15 1.13
C ASP A 360 -9.31 -20.06 2.66
N GLY A 361 -10.36 -19.65 3.37
CA GLY A 361 -10.40 -19.65 4.84
C GLY A 361 -9.84 -18.40 5.55
N ALA A 362 -9.28 -17.41 4.82
CA ALA A 362 -8.73 -16.18 5.39
C ALA A 362 -8.99 -14.92 4.54
N TYR A 363 -8.81 -13.73 5.13
CA TYR A 363 -9.08 -12.39 4.57
C TYR A 363 -10.52 -12.09 4.10
N GLY A 364 -11.43 -13.06 4.20
CA GLY A 364 -12.80 -12.97 3.71
C GLY A 364 -13.82 -12.56 4.79
N TYR A 365 -14.99 -12.10 4.33
CA TYR A 365 -16.04 -11.59 5.23
C TYR A 365 -16.56 -12.65 6.22
N ASN A 366 -16.71 -13.90 5.78
CA ASN A 366 -17.00 -15.02 6.68
C ASN A 366 -15.71 -15.76 7.09
N ALA A 367 -14.72 -15.79 6.20
CA ALA A 367 -13.46 -16.51 6.35
C ALA A 367 -12.40 -15.69 7.10
N GLY A 368 -12.40 -15.82 8.42
CA GLY A 368 -11.62 -15.00 9.35
C GLY A 368 -12.39 -13.80 9.92
N GLY A 369 -13.61 -13.54 9.43
CA GLY A 369 -14.52 -12.54 9.99
C GLY A 369 -14.20 -11.08 9.62
N TRP A 370 -13.47 -10.86 8.54
CA TRP A 370 -12.90 -9.55 8.17
C TRP A 370 -13.97 -8.50 7.83
N ARG A 371 -13.77 -7.26 8.28
CA ARG A 371 -14.69 -6.12 8.03
C ARG A 371 -14.00 -5.01 7.24
N VAL A 372 -14.77 -4.24 6.48
CA VAL A 372 -14.23 -3.10 5.69
C VAL A 372 -13.95 -1.91 6.62
N ASP A 373 -14.77 -1.77 7.66
CA ASP A 373 -14.75 -0.72 8.68
C ASP A 373 -13.89 -1.04 9.92
N GLU A 374 -13.34 -2.26 10.04
CA GLU A 374 -12.43 -2.66 11.12
C GLU A 374 -11.05 -3.14 10.62
N ASN A 375 -10.99 -3.83 9.47
CA ASN A 375 -9.79 -4.52 8.97
C ASN A 375 -9.40 -4.08 7.55
N PRO A 376 -8.59 -3.01 7.42
CA PRO A 376 -7.91 -2.66 6.18
C PRO A 376 -7.17 -3.87 5.60
N ARG A 377 -7.25 -4.01 4.28
CA ARG A 377 -6.57 -5.02 3.46
C ARG A 377 -6.10 -4.30 2.21
N ASP A 378 -4.94 -4.72 1.70
CA ASP A 378 -4.34 -4.12 0.51
C ASP A 378 -3.68 -5.19 -0.36
N VAL A 379 -3.27 -4.80 -1.57
CA VAL A 379 -2.63 -5.69 -2.54
C VAL A 379 -1.44 -4.97 -3.17
N VAL A 380 -0.24 -5.22 -2.65
CA VAL A 380 1.00 -4.48 -2.94
C VAL A 380 2.21 -5.39 -2.74
N ASP A 381 3.29 -5.18 -3.50
CA ASP A 381 4.53 -5.94 -3.34
C ASP A 381 5.19 -5.58 -2.00
N VAL A 382 5.46 -6.57 -1.15
CA VAL A 382 6.19 -6.40 0.12
C VAL A 382 7.46 -7.25 0.17
N ASN A 383 7.88 -7.81 -0.97
CA ASN A 383 8.99 -8.75 -1.07
C ASN A 383 10.04 -8.38 -2.14
N GLY A 384 9.69 -7.54 -3.11
CA GLY A 384 10.56 -7.00 -4.16
C GLY A 384 10.68 -7.89 -5.40
N ASP A 385 9.81 -8.88 -5.59
CA ASP A 385 9.82 -9.78 -6.75
C ASP A 385 8.92 -9.33 -7.92
N GLY A 386 8.36 -8.12 -7.82
CA GLY A 386 7.53 -7.47 -8.81
C GLY A 386 6.07 -7.92 -8.83
N LYS A 387 5.63 -8.73 -7.85
CA LYS A 387 4.25 -9.21 -7.74
C LYS A 387 3.61 -8.65 -6.48
N ALA A 388 2.38 -8.19 -6.61
CA ALA A 388 1.63 -7.65 -5.50
C ALA A 388 1.13 -8.78 -4.58
N ASP A 389 1.52 -8.68 -3.32
CA ASP A 389 1.17 -9.59 -2.23
C ASP A 389 -0.11 -9.15 -1.53
N VAL A 390 -0.79 -10.07 -0.84
CA VAL A 390 -1.94 -9.70 0.01
C VAL A 390 -1.44 -9.33 1.40
N VAL A 391 -1.86 -8.15 1.90
CA VAL A 391 -1.65 -7.73 3.29
C VAL A 391 -3.00 -7.44 3.95
N GLY A 392 -3.13 -7.77 5.24
CA GLY A 392 -4.35 -7.51 6.02
C GLY A 392 -4.07 -7.13 7.46
N PHE A 393 -4.54 -5.96 7.87
CA PHE A 393 -4.51 -5.49 9.25
C PHE A 393 -5.63 -6.15 10.05
N GLY A 394 -5.31 -7.26 10.72
CA GLY A 394 -6.26 -8.10 11.44
C GLY A 394 -6.76 -7.50 12.75
N ASN A 395 -7.29 -8.37 13.61
CA ASN A 395 -7.82 -7.97 14.91
C ASN A 395 -6.74 -7.85 15.99
N THR A 396 -5.68 -8.66 15.96
CA THR A 396 -4.52 -8.54 16.88
C THR A 396 -3.24 -8.22 16.12
N GLU A 397 -2.99 -9.01 15.07
CA GLU A 397 -1.78 -8.99 14.26
C GLU A 397 -2.07 -8.56 12.81
N VAL A 398 -1.03 -8.07 12.12
CA VAL A 398 -1.02 -7.92 10.66
C VAL A 398 -0.65 -9.27 10.03
N TYR A 399 -1.36 -9.66 8.97
CA TYR A 399 -1.07 -10.86 8.19
C TYR A 399 -0.60 -10.50 6.77
N PHE A 400 0.26 -11.36 6.20
CA PHE A 400 0.64 -11.30 4.79
C PHE A 400 0.50 -12.66 4.09
N SER A 401 0.35 -12.62 2.77
CA SER A 401 0.24 -13.76 1.86
C SER A 401 0.93 -13.41 0.54
N LEU A 402 2.20 -13.83 0.41
CA LEU A 402 3.01 -13.60 -0.79
C LEU A 402 2.38 -14.21 -2.04
N SER A 403 2.53 -13.57 -3.20
CA SER A 403 2.16 -14.15 -4.48
C SER A 403 3.16 -15.21 -4.95
N THR A 404 2.70 -16.11 -5.82
CA THR A 404 3.54 -17.03 -6.61
C THR A 404 3.25 -16.90 -8.11
N GLY A 405 2.49 -15.89 -8.53
CA GLY A 405 1.97 -15.71 -9.90
C GLY A 405 0.91 -16.71 -10.36
N VAL A 406 0.59 -17.72 -9.54
CA VAL A 406 -0.43 -18.75 -9.82
C VAL A 406 -1.27 -19.09 -8.58
N GLY A 407 -1.17 -18.26 -7.53
CA GLY A 407 -1.70 -18.52 -6.20
C GLY A 407 -1.07 -17.57 -5.19
N PHE A 408 -1.70 -17.45 -4.02
CA PHE A 408 -1.07 -16.82 -2.86
C PHE A 408 -0.59 -17.89 -1.87
N THR A 409 0.50 -17.62 -1.19
CA THR A 409 0.95 -18.42 -0.04
C THR A 409 -0.05 -18.32 1.11
N ARG A 410 -0.07 -19.34 1.99
CA ARG A 410 -0.95 -19.32 3.17
C ARG A 410 -0.63 -18.13 4.07
N PRO A 411 -1.64 -17.50 4.70
CA PRO A 411 -1.43 -16.37 5.60
C PRO A 411 -0.38 -16.66 6.66
N ARG A 412 0.57 -15.73 6.82
CA ARG A 412 1.55 -15.68 7.89
C ARG A 412 1.32 -14.42 8.71
N SER A 413 1.66 -14.46 9.99
CA SER A 413 1.77 -13.23 10.79
C SER A 413 2.98 -12.42 10.32
N TRP A 414 2.81 -11.11 10.22
CA TRP A 414 3.89 -10.14 10.04
C TRP A 414 4.34 -9.64 11.41
N ILE A 415 3.39 -9.13 12.21
CA ILE A 415 3.63 -8.56 13.53
C ILE A 415 2.35 -8.55 14.37
N ASP A 416 2.45 -8.85 15.67
CA ASP A 416 1.39 -8.68 16.68
C ASP A 416 1.26 -7.20 17.10
N ALA A 417 1.03 -6.34 16.11
CA ALA A 417 0.84 -4.90 16.23
C ALA A 417 -0.20 -4.41 15.22
N PHE A 418 -0.55 -3.11 15.27
CA PHE A 418 -1.57 -2.48 14.43
C PHE A 418 -2.99 -3.10 14.50
N GLY A 419 -3.24 -4.04 15.42
CA GLY A 419 -4.52 -4.71 15.61
C GLY A 419 -5.61 -3.85 16.26
N ALA A 420 -6.86 -4.06 15.86
CA ALA A 420 -8.02 -3.36 16.42
C ALA A 420 -8.32 -3.73 17.89
N VAL A 421 -7.88 -4.91 18.34
CA VAL A 421 -8.09 -5.52 19.66
C VAL A 421 -6.72 -5.79 20.28
N GLY A 422 -6.55 -5.44 21.56
CA GLY A 422 -5.24 -5.40 22.20
C GLY A 422 -4.65 -4.00 22.09
N GLU A 423 -4.00 -3.70 20.96
CA GLU A 423 -3.38 -2.40 20.67
C GLU A 423 -4.38 -1.24 20.48
N GLY A 424 -5.62 -1.55 20.09
CA GLY A 424 -6.72 -0.58 20.05
C GLY A 424 -6.74 0.33 18.82
N TRP A 425 -6.34 -0.18 17.66
CA TRP A 425 -6.38 0.56 16.39
C TRP A 425 -7.81 0.70 15.85
N GLN A 426 -8.38 1.88 16.03
CA GLN A 426 -9.78 2.19 15.69
C GLN A 426 -9.82 3.00 14.38
N PRO A 427 -10.42 2.50 13.28
CA PRO A 427 -10.36 3.18 11.97
C PRO A 427 -11.00 4.57 11.89
N ASP A 428 -11.86 4.95 12.84
CA ASP A 428 -12.37 6.32 12.98
C ASP A 428 -11.30 7.32 13.47
N LYS A 429 -10.13 6.84 13.90
CA LYS A 429 -9.05 7.62 14.50
C LYS A 429 -7.70 7.37 13.83
N HIS A 430 -7.39 6.08 13.62
CA HIS A 430 -6.07 5.60 13.22
C HIS A 430 -6.10 5.00 11.83
N LEU A 431 -5.53 5.73 10.87
CA LEU A 431 -5.28 5.24 9.52
C LEU A 431 -4.18 4.17 9.57
N ARG A 432 -4.35 3.09 8.80
CA ARG A 432 -3.36 2.03 8.55
C ARG A 432 -3.32 1.80 7.04
N THR A 433 -2.13 1.73 6.47
CA THR A 433 -1.87 1.68 5.02
C THR A 433 -0.50 1.06 4.76
N LEU A 434 -0.15 0.81 3.50
CA LEU A 434 1.22 0.47 3.11
C LEU A 434 1.83 1.54 2.18
N ALA A 435 3.14 1.69 2.24
CA ALA A 435 3.95 2.46 1.28
C ALA A 435 5.44 2.12 1.44
N ASP A 436 6.20 2.15 0.34
CA ASP A 436 7.66 2.16 0.39
C ASP A 436 8.14 3.51 0.97
N VAL A 437 8.57 3.54 2.23
CA VAL A 437 9.03 4.79 2.87
C VAL A 437 10.55 4.89 2.99
N ASP A 438 11.32 3.87 2.60
CA ASP A 438 12.79 3.92 2.60
C ASP A 438 13.48 3.78 1.24
N GLY A 439 12.72 3.48 0.19
CA GLY A 439 13.14 3.51 -1.21
C GLY A 439 13.75 2.19 -1.69
N ASP A 440 13.48 1.08 -1.02
CA ASP A 440 14.01 -0.24 -1.37
C ASP A 440 13.16 -1.02 -2.40
N GLY A 441 11.94 -0.56 -2.68
CA GLY A 441 10.98 -1.17 -3.61
C GLY A 441 9.90 -2.05 -2.96
N ARG A 442 9.92 -2.27 -1.64
CA ARG A 442 8.94 -3.02 -0.86
C ARG A 442 8.03 -2.06 -0.10
N ALA A 443 6.75 -2.40 0.06
CA ALA A 443 5.83 -1.55 0.82
C ALA A 443 5.82 -1.85 2.32
N ASP A 444 6.20 -0.87 3.14
CA ASP A 444 6.23 -0.93 4.60
C ASP A 444 4.84 -0.78 5.23
N LEU A 445 4.65 -1.25 6.46
CA LEU A 445 3.44 -0.98 7.24
C LEU A 445 3.47 0.43 7.82
N VAL A 446 2.47 1.27 7.52
CA VAL A 446 2.38 2.64 8.03
C VAL A 446 1.08 2.87 8.81
N GLY A 447 1.20 3.30 10.07
CA GLY A 447 0.07 3.52 10.97
C GLY A 447 0.07 4.88 11.67
N PHE A 448 -1.03 5.62 11.56
CA PHE A 448 -1.23 6.93 12.17
C PHE A 448 -1.96 6.81 13.53
N GLY A 449 -1.24 6.35 14.55
CA GLY A 449 -1.77 6.04 15.88
C GLY A 449 -2.07 7.26 16.76
N ASN A 450 -2.22 7.03 18.07
CA ASN A 450 -2.45 8.11 19.04
C ASN A 450 -1.25 9.05 19.20
N SER A 451 -0.04 8.49 19.29
CA SER A 451 1.20 9.24 19.55
C SER A 451 1.81 9.89 18.31
N GLY A 452 1.37 9.47 17.12
CA GLY A 452 1.86 9.97 15.84
C GLY A 452 1.93 8.87 14.78
N VAL A 453 2.83 9.00 13.81
CA VAL A 453 3.11 7.98 12.80
C VAL A 453 4.03 6.91 13.38
N GLN A 454 3.71 5.65 13.09
CA GLN A 454 4.56 4.48 13.24
C GLN A 454 4.79 3.88 11.86
N VAL A 455 6.00 3.40 11.61
CA VAL A 455 6.36 2.57 10.46
C VAL A 455 7.03 1.29 10.95
N TRP A 456 6.68 0.17 10.32
CA TRP A 456 7.38 -1.10 10.47
C TRP A 456 7.86 -1.59 9.09
N PRO A 457 9.18 -1.73 8.86
CA PRO A 457 9.71 -2.01 7.53
C PRO A 457 9.39 -3.41 6.98
N ALA A 458 9.47 -3.58 5.66
CA ALA A 458 9.33 -4.86 4.97
C ALA A 458 10.61 -5.75 5.02
N ASP A 459 11.47 -5.57 6.02
CA ASP A 459 12.87 -6.06 6.09
C ASP A 459 13.10 -7.58 6.25
N PHE A 460 12.05 -8.38 6.09
CA PHE A 460 12.08 -9.83 6.21
C PHE A 460 12.79 -10.46 5.00
N CYS A 461 13.75 -11.35 5.23
CA CYS A 461 14.17 -12.25 4.15
C CYS A 461 13.14 -13.38 4.04
N PHE A 462 12.57 -13.56 2.85
CA PHE A 462 11.55 -14.58 2.58
C PHE A 462 12.19 -15.96 2.36
N ALA A 463 12.84 -16.48 3.40
CA ALA A 463 13.49 -17.78 3.39
C ALA A 463 12.47 -18.91 3.13
N GLY A 464 12.54 -19.50 1.93
CA GLY A 464 11.73 -20.65 1.53
C GLY A 464 10.51 -20.30 0.66
N ALA A 465 10.76 -19.84 -0.57
CA ALA A 465 9.83 -19.93 -1.70
C ALA A 465 10.30 -20.92 -2.80
N GLU A 466 11.59 -21.29 -2.84
CA GLU A 466 12.12 -22.31 -3.75
C GLU A 466 12.31 -23.70 -3.07
N GLN A 467 11.24 -24.51 -3.03
CA GLN A 467 11.29 -25.98 -3.16
C GLN A 467 9.91 -26.64 -3.31
#